data_AF-A0A4U7EA80-F1
#
_entry.id   AF-A0A4U7EA80-F1
#
_cell.length_a   1.000
_cell.length_b   1.000
_cell.length_c   1.000
_cell.angle_alpha   90.00
_cell.angle_beta   90.00
_cell.angle_gamma   90.00
#
_symmetry.space_group_name_H-M   'P 1'
#
loop_
_entity.id
_entity.type
_entity.pdbx_description
1 polymer ?
#
loop_
_entity_poly.entity_id
_entity_poly.type
_entity_poly.pdbx_seq_one_letter_code
_entity_poly.pdbx_strand_id
1 'polypeptide(L)' 'MAKSTVQKTSSEITDPDGSTRTITQYSTSVPKQLAEFFSLDQGDKLEWSMGSSRDKIELTVIRDEDGD' A
#
# COMPACT_ATOMS: atom_id res chain seq x y z
N MET A 1 14.10 -12.75 -8.12
CA MET A 1 13.24 -11.57 -7.86
C MET A 1 13.28 -11.26 -6.38
N ALA A 2 13.20 -9.98 -6.00
CA ALA A 2 13.08 -9.58 -4.60
C ALA A 2 11.78 -10.13 -4.00
N LYS A 3 11.82 -10.52 -2.73
CA LYS A 3 10.66 -10.97 -1.96
C LYS A 3 10.55 -10.09 -0.72
N SER A 4 9.34 -9.72 -0.34
CA SER A 4 9.04 -9.03 0.91
C SER A 4 7.99 -9.84 1.69
N THR A 5 7.91 -9.56 2.98
CA THR A 5 6.93 -10.19 3.88
C THR A 5 5.85 -9.17 4.21
N VAL A 6 4.60 -9.64 4.24
CA VAL A 6 3.48 -8.81 4.69
C VAL A 6 3.55 -8.64 6.20
N GLN A 7 3.48 -7.39 6.66
CA GLN A 7 3.28 -7.04 8.05
C GLN A 7 1.79 -6.80 8.30
N LYS A 8 1.31 -7.26 9.46
CA LYS A 8 -0.06 -7.04 9.92
C LYS A 8 -0.01 -6.37 11.28
N THR A 9 -0.53 -5.16 11.37
CA THR A 9 -0.63 -4.40 12.63
C THR A 9 -2.09 -4.28 13.01
N SER A 10 -2.41 -4.54 14.27
CA SER A 10 -3.76 -4.39 14.82
C SER A 10 -3.71 -3.42 15.99
N SER A 11 -4.65 -2.47 16.02
CA SER A 11 -4.74 -1.47 17.09
C SER A 11 -6.21 -1.26 17.45
N GLU A 12 -6.50 -1.18 18.75
CA GLU A 12 -7.81 -0.77 19.22
C GLU A 12 -7.85 0.75 19.36
N ILE A 13 -8.89 1.35 18.80
CA ILE A 13 -9.18 2.77 18.93
C ILE A 13 -10.49 2.91 19.68
N THR A 14 -10.46 3.70 20.74
CA THR A 14 -11.67 4.17 21.42
C THR A 14 -12.14 5.43 20.71
N ASP A 15 -13.33 5.36 20.11
CA ASP A 15 -13.96 6.52 19.49
C ASP A 15 -14.53 7.46 20.57
N PRO A 16 -14.84 8.74 20.25
CA PRO A 16 -15.30 9.73 21.23
C PRO A 16 -16.60 9.37 21.95
N ASP A 17 -17.40 8.45 21.39
CA ASP A 17 -18.64 7.94 21.99
C ASP A 17 -18.41 6.80 23.01
N GLY A 18 -17.15 6.41 23.24
CA GLY A 18 -16.76 5.32 24.14
C GLY A 18 -16.83 3.94 23.52
N SER A 19 -17.23 3.80 22.25
CA SER A 19 -17.13 2.55 21.52
C SER A 19 -15.67 2.23 21.16
N THR A 20 -15.33 0.95 21.08
CA THR A 20 -14.01 0.51 20.62
C THR A 20 -14.15 -0.15 19.25
N ARG A 21 -13.19 0.17 18.37
CA ARG A 21 -13.02 -0.53 17.10
C ARG A 21 -11.60 -1.00 16.92
N THR A 22 -11.46 -2.17 16.32
CA THR A 22 -10.16 -2.71 15.93
C THR A 22 -9.84 -2.26 14.52
N ILE A 23 -8.72 -1.57 14.35
CA ILE A 23 -8.14 -1.26 13.05
C ILE A 23 -7.06 -2.30 12.75
N THR A 24 -7.19 -3.00 11.63
CA THR A 24 -6.17 -3.90 11.10
C THR A 24 -5.58 -3.28 9.83
N GLN A 25 -4.27 -3.12 9.80
CA GLN A 25 -3.53 -2.64 8.64
C GLN A 25 -2.56 -3.71 8.16
N TYR A 26 -2.57 -3.96 6.86
CA TYR A 26 -1.58 -4.79 6.18
C TYR A 26 -0.64 -3.89 5.40
N SER A 27 0.66 -4.17 5.45
CA SER A 27 1.67 -3.43 4.70
C SER A 27 2.77 -4.36 4.21
N THR A 28 3.49 -3.93 3.19
CA THR A 28 4.73 -4.57 2.74
C THR A 28 5.69 -3.51 2.25
N SER A 29 6.98 -3.78 2.33
CA SER A 29 7.99 -2.88 1.77
C SER A 29 8.09 -3.06 0.24
N VAL A 30 8.28 -1.94 -0.46
CA VAL A 30 8.64 -1.95 -1.87
C VAL A 30 10.15 -2.18 -1.97
N PRO A 31 10.62 -3.21 -2.70
CA PRO A 31 12.05 -3.43 -2.92
C PRO A 31 12.72 -2.23 -3.59
N LYS A 32 13.91 -1.84 -3.12
CA LYS A 32 14.67 -0.67 -3.62
C LYS A 32 14.75 -0.60 -5.15
N GLN A 33 15.09 -1.71 -5.81
CA GLN A 33 15.21 -1.75 -7.27
C GLN A 33 13.91 -1.40 -7.99
N LEU A 34 12.75 -1.80 -7.45
CA LEU A 34 11.45 -1.45 -8.02
C LEU A 34 11.11 0.01 -7.76
N ALA A 35 11.37 0.51 -6.55
CA ALA A 35 11.17 1.91 -6.22
C ALA A 35 12.00 2.83 -7.13
N GLU A 36 13.30 2.52 -7.32
CA GLU A 36 14.17 3.28 -8.24
C GLU A 36 13.71 3.17 -9.69
N PHE A 37 13.32 1.97 -10.14
CA PHE A 37 12.83 1.76 -11.51
C PHE A 37 11.58 2.59 -11.83
N PHE A 38 10.62 2.64 -10.90
CA PHE A 38 9.39 3.42 -11.07
C PHE A 38 9.54 4.89 -10.66
N SER A 39 10.71 5.28 -10.13
CA SER A 39 10.99 6.61 -9.56
C SER A 39 9.98 7.01 -8.47
N LEU A 40 9.69 6.07 -7.57
CA LEU A 40 8.78 6.30 -6.44
C LEU A 40 9.43 7.18 -5.38
N ASP A 41 8.70 8.17 -4.90
CA ASP A 41 9.08 9.01 -3.77
C ASP A 41 7.98 9.08 -2.69
N GLN A 42 8.31 9.65 -1.54
CA GLN A 42 7.39 9.88 -0.45
C GLN A 42 6.22 10.75 -0.92
N GLY A 43 5.00 10.24 -0.77
CA GLY A 43 3.77 10.92 -1.15
C GLY A 43 3.18 10.44 -2.47
N ASP A 44 3.94 9.66 -3.24
CA ASP A 44 3.43 9.04 -4.46
C ASP A 44 2.27 8.09 -4.15
N LYS A 45 1.29 8.10 -5.04
CA LYS A 45 0.08 7.30 -4.92
C LYS A 45 0.24 6.01 -5.73
N LEU A 46 -0.12 4.90 -5.11
CA LEU A 46 -0.19 3.59 -5.75
C LEU A 46 -1.63 3.11 -5.71
N GLU A 47 -2.15 2.72 -6.88
CA GLU A 47 -3.42 2.01 -6.98
C GLU A 47 -3.17 0.51 -6.96
N TRP A 48 -3.95 -0.21 -6.14
CA TRP A 48 -3.87 -1.65 -5.96
C TRP A 48 -5.05 -2.32 -6.67
N SER A 49 -4.77 -3.30 -7.52
CA SER A 49 -5.80 -4.11 -8.16
C SER A 49 -5.48 -5.60 -8.06
N MET A 50 -6.52 -6.43 -8.13
CA MET A 50 -6.32 -7.86 -8.36
C MET A 50 -5.83 -8.04 -9.79
N GLY A 51 -4.69 -8.72 -9.94
CA GLY A 51 -4.09 -8.88 -11.25
C GLY A 51 -4.92 -9.78 -12.16
N SER A 52 -4.58 -9.74 -13.45
CA SER A 52 -5.20 -10.55 -14.51
C SER A 52 -5.05 -12.08 -14.34
N SER A 53 -4.28 -12.54 -13.35
CA SER A 53 -4.08 -13.96 -13.03
C SER A 53 -4.29 -14.22 -11.54
N ARG A 54 -4.66 -15.46 -11.21
CA ARG A 54 -4.79 -15.93 -9.82
C ARG A 54 -3.50 -15.66 -9.03
N ASP A 55 -3.68 -15.17 -7.80
CA ASP A 55 -2.61 -14.89 -6.82
C ASP A 55 -1.60 -13.81 -7.25
N LYS A 56 -2.00 -12.91 -8.15
CA LYS A 56 -1.22 -11.72 -8.50
C LYS A 56 -1.91 -10.45 -8.02
N ILE A 57 -1.09 -9.52 -7.55
CA ILE A 57 -1.48 -8.14 -7.28
C ILE A 57 -0.80 -7.28 -8.34
N GLU A 58 -1.56 -6.39 -8.95
CA GLU A 58 -1.05 -5.37 -9.85
C GLU A 58 -1.03 -4.03 -9.11
N LEU A 59 0.05 -3.28 -9.31
CA LEU A 59 0.29 -1.97 -8.71
C LEU A 59 0.50 -0.96 -9.83
N THR A 60 -0.35 0.06 -9.87
CA THR A 60 -0.25 1.16 -10.83
C THR A 60 0.25 2.40 -10.12
N VAL A 61 1.32 3.00 -10.63
CA VAL A 61 1.81 4.29 -10.13
C VAL A 61 0.90 5.38 -10.69
N ILE A 62 0.21 6.09 -9.80
CA ILE A 62 -0.62 7.22 -10.18
C ILE A 62 0.27 8.45 -10.19
N ARG A 63 0.56 8.93 -11.39
CA ARG A 63 1.23 10.22 -11.60
C ARG A 63 0.13 11.25 -11.73
N ASP A 64 0.18 12.29 -10.91
CA ASP A 64 -0.58 13.51 -11.19
C ASP A 64 0.00 14.08 -12.51
N GLU A 65 -0.55 13.64 -13.65
CA GLU A 65 -0.36 14.32 -14.94
C GLU A 65 -1.18 15.62 -14.86
N ASP A 66 -0.44 16.73 -14.72
CA ASP A 66 -0.88 18.10 -14.90
C ASP A 66 -2.06 18.56 -14.03
N GLY A 67 -1.72 19.32 -12.99
CA GLY A 67 -2.63 20.34 -12.49
C GLY A 67 -2.94 21.32 -13.61
N ASP A 68 -4.22 21.41 -13.99
CA ASP A 68 -4.81 22.59 -14.63
C ASP A 68 -4.91 23.74 -13.61
#